data_AF-A0AB73P436-F1
#
_entry.id   AF-A0AB73P436-F1
#
_cell.length_a   1.000
_cell.length_b   1.000
_cell.length_c   1.000
_cell.angle_alpha   90.00
_cell.angle_beta   90.00
_cell.angle_gamma   90.00
#
_symmetry.space_group_name_H-M   'P 1'
#
loop_
_entity.id
_entity.type
_entity.pdbx_description
1 polymer ?
#
loop_
_entity_poly.entity_id
_entity_poly.type
_entity_poly.pdbx_seq_one_letter_code
_entity_poly.pdbx_strand_id
1 'polypeptide(L)'
;MKFASIALTALTAMAVSSCTNAPTPTPTPAHAASVAAPTIHARTTNDSAASNNTPQPSITRAAPTHADTTPYLCQPGAYACIAGGPLLASSQAEAHWLIAHGYPSPAEHARLSKLDLAQLQAELQAGNPAATVLYGSRTARSSRFESGVAILRKAAATGNIYAYYGLSEVYNGDTPQKNLVESAAYLRLAYLLGDRKASVAIAERGLSTIESIAADERAAVLYQTLAKSPRPSPRPFE
;
A
#
# COMPACT_ATOMS: atom_id res chain seq x y z
N MET A 1 12.69 17.48 -54.21
CA MET A 1 12.76 18.95 -54.03
C MET A 1 12.76 19.27 -52.55
N LYS A 2 13.73 20.08 -52.12
CA LYS A 2 13.81 20.95 -50.93
C LYS A 2 13.65 20.36 -49.51
N PHE A 3 14.77 20.42 -48.80
CA PHE A 3 14.93 20.50 -47.34
C PHE A 3 14.25 21.73 -46.74
N ALA A 4 13.82 21.64 -45.47
CA ALA A 4 13.97 22.73 -44.50
C ALA A 4 13.79 22.23 -43.05
N SER A 5 14.90 22.17 -42.32
CA SER A 5 14.99 22.17 -40.86
C SER A 5 14.82 23.61 -40.33
N ILE A 6 14.06 23.82 -39.25
CA ILE A 6 14.09 25.04 -38.42
C ILE A 6 13.76 24.59 -36.97
N ALA A 7 14.76 24.36 -36.12
CA ALA A 7 15.50 25.30 -35.27
C ALA A 7 14.88 25.49 -33.87
N LEU A 8 15.68 25.05 -32.90
CA LEU A 8 15.54 25.11 -31.45
C LEU A 8 15.68 26.56 -30.96
N THR A 9 14.82 27.01 -30.04
CA THR A 9 15.09 28.20 -29.21
C THR A 9 14.88 27.84 -27.74
N ALA A 10 16.00 27.77 -27.02
CA ALA A 10 16.04 27.71 -25.56
C ALA A 10 15.95 29.14 -25.02
N LEU A 11 15.05 29.39 -24.08
CA LEU A 11 15.05 30.58 -23.23
C LEU A 11 15.39 30.16 -21.80
N THR A 12 16.64 30.43 -21.43
CA THR A 12 17.10 30.50 -20.04
C THR A 12 16.85 31.90 -19.50
N ALA A 13 16.08 32.00 -18.40
CA ALA A 13 16.09 33.18 -17.54
C ALA A 13 16.29 32.71 -16.09
N MET A 14 17.48 32.99 -15.56
CA MET A 14 17.76 32.88 -14.14
C MET A 14 17.28 34.14 -13.43
N ALA A 15 16.52 33.97 -12.35
CA ALA A 15 16.30 35.02 -11.36
C ALA A 15 16.61 34.43 -9.98
N VAL A 16 17.83 34.68 -9.50
CA VAL A 16 18.20 34.58 -8.10
C VAL A 16 17.56 35.74 -7.36
N SER A 17 16.73 35.45 -6.37
CA SER A 17 16.27 36.44 -5.39
C SER A 17 16.75 36.04 -4.00
N SER A 18 17.47 36.99 -3.44
CA SER A 18 18.29 36.96 -2.25
C SER A 18 17.50 36.71 -0.97
N CYS A 19 18.10 35.92 -0.06
CA CYS A 19 17.70 35.80 1.32
C CYS A 19 17.77 37.17 2.02
N THR A 20 16.68 37.62 2.61
CA THR A 20 16.70 38.73 3.56
C THR A 20 16.49 38.17 4.96
N ASN A 21 17.54 38.23 5.76
CA ASN A 21 17.54 37.94 7.19
C ASN A 21 16.65 38.95 7.92
N ALA A 22 15.67 38.48 8.69
CA ALA A 22 15.03 39.27 9.73
C ALA A 22 15.61 38.83 11.11
N PRO A 23 15.96 39.76 12.02
CA PRO A 23 16.69 39.42 13.24
C PRO A 23 15.78 38.83 14.32
N THR A 24 16.29 37.79 14.98
CA THR A 24 15.90 37.32 16.31
C THR A 24 16.08 38.40 17.39
N PRO A 25 15.13 38.58 18.33
CA PRO A 25 15.42 39.17 19.63
C PRO A 25 15.76 38.06 20.65
N THR A 26 16.98 38.13 21.19
CA THR A 26 17.49 37.44 22.38
C THR A 26 16.92 38.06 23.69
N PRO A 27 17.16 37.46 24.89
CA PRO A 27 16.18 37.40 25.99
C PRO A 27 16.60 38.12 27.28
N THR A 28 15.75 37.97 28.32
CA THR A 28 15.98 38.10 29.79
C THR A 28 16.01 39.51 30.41
N PRO A 29 15.73 39.72 31.73
CA PRO A 29 15.44 38.74 32.81
C PRO A 29 14.34 39.09 33.85
N ALA A 30 13.95 38.03 34.58
CA ALA A 30 13.61 37.92 36.01
C ALA A 30 12.53 38.83 36.65
N HIS A 31 11.48 38.20 37.19
CA HIS A 31 11.29 38.11 38.64
C HIS A 31 10.35 36.97 39.03
N ALA A 32 10.78 36.17 40.01
CA ALA A 32 10.00 35.14 40.68
C ALA A 32 9.16 35.75 41.81
N ALA A 33 7.93 35.26 42.00
CA ALA A 33 7.31 35.16 43.32
C ALA A 33 6.13 34.18 43.29
N SER A 34 6.09 33.36 44.35
CA SER A 34 5.19 32.25 44.62
C SER A 34 3.81 32.66 45.14
N VAL A 35 2.82 31.79 44.86
CA VAL A 35 1.67 31.37 45.68
C VAL A 35 0.64 32.43 46.10
N ALA A 36 -0.60 32.28 45.61
CA ALA A 36 -1.83 32.27 46.42
C ALA A 36 -3.02 31.77 45.58
N ALA A 37 -3.73 30.76 46.09
CA ALA A 37 -5.05 30.37 45.60
C ALA A 37 -6.10 31.44 45.95
N PRO A 38 -7.22 31.48 45.21
CA PRO A 38 -8.49 31.69 45.87
C PRO A 38 -9.57 30.69 45.47
N THR A 39 -10.34 30.36 46.48
CA THR A 39 -11.52 29.50 46.52
C THR A 39 -12.71 30.11 45.76
N ILE A 40 -13.34 29.26 44.96
CA ILE A 40 -14.77 29.13 44.60
C ILE A 40 -15.71 30.31 44.92
N HIS A 41 -16.38 30.84 43.89
CA HIS A 41 -17.85 30.76 43.70
C HIS A 41 -18.24 31.36 42.35
N ALA A 42 -18.95 30.59 41.51
CA ALA A 42 -20.29 30.95 41.02
C ALA A 42 -20.80 30.02 39.90
N ARG A 43 -22.05 29.61 40.13
CA ARG A 43 -23.16 29.56 39.17
C ARG A 43 -23.22 28.35 38.21
N THR A 44 -24.17 27.50 38.60
CA THR A 44 -24.95 26.55 37.80
C THR A 44 -25.21 26.99 36.36
N THR A 45 -24.83 26.13 35.42
CA THR A 45 -25.53 25.92 34.15
C THR A 45 -25.61 24.43 33.91
N ASN A 46 -26.82 23.89 34.03
CA ASN A 46 -27.20 22.62 33.42
C ASN A 46 -27.03 22.78 31.90
N ASP A 47 -26.31 21.84 31.29
CA ASP A 47 -26.66 21.21 30.02
C ASP A 47 -25.72 20.02 29.81
N SER A 48 -26.02 18.93 30.52
CA SER A 48 -25.40 17.62 30.29
C SER A 48 -26.00 17.00 29.03
N ALA A 49 -25.47 17.36 27.86
CA ALA A 49 -25.57 16.51 26.67
C ALA A 49 -24.62 15.32 26.88
N ALA A 50 -25.16 14.21 27.39
CA ALA A 50 -24.46 12.94 27.49
C ALA A 50 -24.09 12.44 26.09
N SER A 51 -22.85 12.69 25.67
CA SER A 51 -22.26 12.04 24.50
C SER A 51 -21.99 10.59 24.89
N ASN A 52 -22.91 9.69 24.55
CA ASN A 52 -22.71 8.24 24.61
C ASN A 52 -21.63 7.83 23.61
N ASN A 53 -20.35 8.01 23.98
CA ASN A 53 -19.24 7.34 23.34
C ASN A 53 -19.10 5.96 23.96
N THR A 54 -19.92 5.02 23.50
CA THR A 54 -19.67 3.60 23.73
C THR A 54 -18.41 3.24 22.93
N PRO A 55 -17.33 2.73 23.56
CA PRO A 55 -16.20 2.20 22.82
C PRO A 55 -16.69 1.03 21.98
N GLN A 56 -16.68 1.20 20.65
CA GLN A 56 -16.99 0.11 19.74
C GLN A 56 -15.97 -1.01 19.99
N PRO A 57 -16.41 -2.24 20.33
CA PRO A 57 -15.48 -3.33 20.58
C PRO A 57 -14.69 -3.57 19.29
N SER A 58 -13.37 -3.41 19.38
CA SER A 58 -12.44 -3.87 18.37
C SER A 58 -12.76 -5.34 18.12
N ILE A 59 -13.26 -5.68 16.92
CA ILE A 59 -13.35 -7.07 16.51
C ILE A 59 -11.91 -7.53 16.32
N THR A 60 -11.29 -8.01 17.40
CA THR A 60 -10.01 -8.67 17.34
C THR A 60 -10.25 -9.95 16.56
N ARG A 61 -9.91 -9.93 15.27
CA ARG A 61 -9.93 -11.13 14.42
C ARG A 61 -9.08 -12.18 15.13
N ALA A 62 -9.66 -13.33 15.42
CA ALA A 62 -8.94 -14.44 16.02
C ALA A 62 -7.69 -14.74 15.18
N ALA A 63 -6.57 -15.01 15.84
CA ALA A 63 -5.35 -15.37 15.14
C ALA A 63 -5.60 -16.65 14.29
N PRO A 64 -5.02 -16.75 13.08
CA PRO A 64 -5.16 -17.94 12.24
C PRO A 64 -4.76 -19.20 13.00
N THR A 65 -5.55 -20.25 12.83
CA THR A 65 -5.25 -21.59 13.35
C THR A 65 -4.34 -22.36 12.40
N HIS A 66 -3.83 -23.51 12.85
CA HIS A 66 -3.06 -24.41 11.97
C HIS A 66 -3.87 -24.90 10.76
N ALA A 67 -5.19 -25.05 10.91
CA ALA A 67 -6.06 -25.44 9.80
C ALA A 67 -6.14 -24.35 8.74
N ASP A 68 -6.13 -23.07 9.15
CA ASP A 68 -6.23 -21.92 8.24
C ASP A 68 -4.96 -21.71 7.40
N THR A 69 -3.82 -22.17 7.89
CA THR A 69 -2.50 -21.92 7.30
C THR A 69 -2.00 -23.08 6.47
N THR A 70 -2.48 -24.29 6.74
CA THR A 70 -2.16 -25.50 5.96
C THR A 70 -2.28 -25.27 4.44
N PRO A 71 -3.29 -24.57 3.92
CA PRO A 71 -3.42 -24.30 2.48
C PRO A 71 -2.31 -23.42 1.88
N TYR A 72 -1.55 -22.69 2.71
CA TYR A 72 -0.46 -21.82 2.27
C TYR A 72 0.90 -22.50 2.29
N LEU A 73 1.05 -23.58 3.06
CA LEU A 73 2.32 -24.26 3.25
C LEU A 73 2.74 -24.99 1.98
N CYS A 74 3.99 -24.80 1.57
CA CYS A 74 4.59 -25.64 0.54
C CYS A 74 4.78 -27.07 1.06
N GLN A 75 4.81 -28.03 0.14
CA GLN A 75 5.19 -29.40 0.48
C GLN A 75 6.71 -29.49 0.77
N PRO A 76 7.13 -30.21 1.83
CA PRO A 76 8.54 -30.45 2.13
C PRO A 76 9.26 -31.15 0.98
N GLY A 77 10.52 -30.77 0.73
CA GLY A 77 11.37 -31.38 -0.31
C GLY A 77 11.38 -30.66 -1.66
N ALA A 78 10.67 -29.55 -1.80
CA ALA A 78 10.65 -28.78 -3.03
C ALA A 78 11.46 -27.48 -2.88
N TYR A 79 12.54 -27.35 -3.66
CA TYR A 79 13.08 -26.04 -4.08
C TYR A 79 11.97 -25.10 -4.62
N ALA A 80 10.80 -25.66 -4.95
CA ALA A 80 9.57 -24.98 -5.34
C ALA A 80 8.98 -24.02 -4.30
N CYS A 81 9.46 -23.99 -3.04
CA CYS A 81 8.94 -23.05 -2.06
C CYS A 81 9.67 -21.69 -2.08
N ILE A 82 10.98 -21.73 -2.32
CA ILE A 82 11.83 -20.54 -2.55
C ILE A 82 11.56 -19.99 -3.96
N ALA A 83 11.44 -20.87 -4.96
CA ALA A 83 10.97 -20.53 -6.30
C ALA A 83 9.44 -20.34 -6.38
N GLY A 84 8.73 -20.62 -5.28
CA GLY A 84 7.28 -20.55 -5.22
C GLY A 84 6.83 -19.11 -5.24
N GLY A 85 5.83 -18.82 -6.07
CA GLY A 85 5.23 -17.50 -6.19
C GLY A 85 4.75 -16.93 -4.85
N PRO A 86 4.29 -15.68 -4.83
CA PRO A 86 4.07 -14.92 -3.60
C PRO A 86 3.03 -15.52 -2.64
N LEU A 87 2.19 -16.44 -3.12
CA LEU A 87 1.07 -17.05 -2.39
C LEU A 87 1.47 -18.23 -1.48
N LEU A 88 2.71 -18.70 -1.58
CA LEU A 88 3.20 -19.88 -0.86
C LEU A 88 4.11 -19.52 0.30
N ALA A 89 3.96 -20.23 1.41
CA ALA A 89 4.77 -20.09 2.62
C ALA A 89 5.67 -21.32 2.85
N SER A 90 6.93 -21.11 3.19
CA SER A 90 7.82 -22.17 3.69
C SER A 90 7.50 -22.55 5.14
N SER A 91 6.61 -21.81 5.79
CA SER A 91 6.33 -22.02 7.20
C SER A 91 5.02 -21.49 7.73
N GLN A 92 4.73 -21.88 8.98
CA GLN A 92 3.55 -21.41 9.70
C GLN A 92 3.60 -19.89 9.94
N ALA A 93 4.75 -19.34 10.34
CA ALA A 93 4.87 -17.91 10.58
C ALA A 93 4.66 -17.09 9.29
N GLU A 94 5.21 -17.55 8.17
CA GLU A 94 5.00 -16.92 6.87
C GLU A 94 3.56 -17.09 6.38
N ALA A 95 2.92 -18.24 6.63
CA ALA A 95 1.51 -18.44 6.30
C ALA A 95 0.59 -17.50 7.11
N HIS A 96 0.86 -17.32 8.41
CA HIS A 96 0.17 -16.32 9.23
C HIS A 96 0.33 -14.91 8.66
N TRP A 97 1.56 -14.58 8.24
CA TRP A 97 1.85 -13.29 7.61
C TRP A 97 1.04 -13.10 6.32
N LEU A 98 0.97 -14.11 5.44
CA LEU A 98 0.18 -14.07 4.21
C LEU A 98 -1.30 -13.80 4.49
N ILE A 99 -1.89 -14.50 5.46
CA ILE A 99 -3.29 -14.31 5.86
C ILE A 99 -3.52 -12.89 6.41
N ALA A 100 -2.62 -12.42 7.28
CA ALA A 100 -2.72 -11.09 7.89
C ALA A 100 -2.66 -9.95 6.84
N HIS A 101 -1.92 -10.16 5.75
CA HIS A 101 -1.72 -9.17 4.68
C HIS A 101 -2.59 -9.40 3.44
N GLY A 102 -3.63 -10.23 3.55
CA GLY A 102 -4.69 -10.38 2.55
C GLY A 102 -4.36 -11.25 1.35
N TYR A 103 -3.29 -12.06 1.42
CA TYR A 103 -2.94 -13.01 0.37
C TYR A 103 -3.90 -14.20 0.38
N PRO A 104 -4.41 -14.65 -0.78
CA PRO A 104 -5.11 -15.92 -0.89
C PRO A 104 -4.13 -17.09 -0.80
N SER A 105 -4.62 -18.25 -0.37
CA SER A 105 -3.92 -19.52 -0.64
C SER A 105 -3.94 -19.80 -2.15
N PRO A 106 -3.05 -20.66 -2.68
CA PRO A 106 -3.06 -21.02 -4.09
C PRO A 106 -4.40 -21.59 -4.56
N ALA A 107 -5.04 -22.44 -3.74
CA ALA A 107 -6.34 -23.02 -4.04
C ALA A 107 -7.44 -21.96 -4.08
N GLU A 108 -7.44 -21.03 -3.12
CA GLU A 108 -8.41 -19.92 -3.09
C GLU A 108 -8.22 -18.98 -4.27
N HIS A 109 -6.97 -18.62 -4.59
CA HIS A 109 -6.67 -17.82 -5.78
C HIS A 109 -7.19 -18.50 -7.06
N ALA A 110 -6.94 -19.80 -7.22
CA ALA A 110 -7.41 -20.57 -8.36
C ALA A 110 -8.95 -20.64 -8.44
N ARG A 111 -9.64 -20.74 -7.29
CA ARG A 111 -11.10 -20.69 -7.22
C ARG A 111 -11.63 -19.31 -7.62
N LEU A 112 -11.16 -18.26 -6.95
CA LEU A 112 -11.59 -16.88 -7.21
C LEU A 112 -11.30 -16.43 -8.65
N SER A 113 -10.18 -16.87 -9.24
CA SER A 113 -9.81 -16.54 -10.62
C SER A 113 -10.83 -17.04 -11.65
N LYS A 114 -11.57 -18.11 -11.34
CA LYS A 114 -12.58 -18.71 -12.21
C LYS A 114 -13.96 -18.08 -12.09
N LEU A 115 -14.22 -17.37 -11.00
CA LEU A 115 -15.49 -16.67 -10.79
C LEU A 115 -15.66 -15.58 -11.85
N ASP A 116 -16.89 -15.17 -12.15
CA ASP A 116 -17.18 -13.97 -12.93
C ASP A 116 -17.13 -12.69 -12.07
N LEU A 117 -17.41 -11.52 -12.66
CA LEU A 117 -17.33 -10.24 -11.94
C LEU A 117 -18.41 -10.10 -10.85
N ALA A 118 -19.62 -10.62 -11.08
CA ALA A 118 -20.72 -10.54 -10.11
C ALA A 118 -20.47 -11.47 -8.90
N GLN A 119 -19.94 -12.66 -9.16
CA GLN A 119 -19.52 -13.61 -8.15
C GLN A 119 -18.34 -13.06 -7.31
N LEU A 120 -17.33 -12.45 -7.95
CA LEU A 120 -16.25 -11.76 -7.23
C LEU A 120 -16.78 -10.59 -6.39
N GLN A 121 -17.79 -9.87 -6.88
CA GLN A 121 -18.43 -8.80 -6.13
C GLN A 121 -19.10 -9.34 -4.87
N ALA A 122 -19.80 -10.47 -4.95
CA ALA A 122 -20.43 -11.11 -3.78
C ALA A 122 -19.40 -11.51 -2.72
N GLU A 123 -18.27 -12.09 -3.14
CA GLU A 123 -17.15 -12.45 -2.25
C GLU A 123 -16.50 -11.22 -1.60
N LEU A 124 -16.34 -10.13 -2.36
CA LEU A 124 -15.88 -8.84 -1.84
C LEU A 124 -16.85 -8.31 -0.77
N GLN A 125 -18.16 -8.35 -1.00
CA GLN A 125 -19.17 -7.90 -0.03
C GLN A 125 -19.21 -8.78 1.22
N ALA A 126 -18.84 -10.06 1.09
CA ALA A 126 -18.63 -10.96 2.23
C ALA A 126 -17.31 -10.69 3.00
N GLY A 127 -16.51 -9.72 2.56
CA GLY A 127 -15.28 -9.32 3.23
C GLY A 127 -14.05 -10.14 2.87
N ASN A 128 -14.05 -10.87 1.75
CA ASN A 128 -12.89 -11.61 1.28
C ASN A 128 -11.82 -10.64 0.72
N PRO A 129 -10.63 -10.52 1.36
CA PRO A 129 -9.61 -9.56 0.95
C PRO A 129 -8.99 -9.90 -0.40
N ALA A 130 -8.83 -11.19 -0.73
CA ALA A 130 -8.30 -11.61 -2.02
C ALA A 130 -9.31 -11.38 -3.15
N ALA A 131 -10.59 -11.65 -2.90
CA ALA A 131 -11.65 -11.35 -3.86
C ALA A 131 -11.74 -9.85 -4.17
N THR A 132 -11.49 -8.99 -3.16
CA THR A 132 -11.39 -7.54 -3.37
C THR A 132 -10.31 -7.18 -4.40
N VAL A 133 -9.14 -7.82 -4.31
CA VAL A 133 -8.03 -7.61 -5.25
C VAL A 133 -8.41 -8.11 -6.65
N LEU A 134 -8.93 -9.34 -6.76
CA LEU A 134 -9.29 -9.91 -8.06
C LEU A 134 -10.45 -9.13 -8.73
N TYR A 135 -11.44 -8.68 -7.95
CA TYR A 135 -12.53 -7.84 -8.42
C TYR A 135 -12.00 -6.49 -8.95
N GLY A 136 -11.12 -5.82 -8.19
CA GLY A 136 -10.50 -4.56 -8.59
C GLY A 136 -9.67 -4.71 -9.86
N SER A 137 -8.81 -5.73 -9.93
CA SER A 137 -7.98 -6.00 -11.12
C SER A 137 -8.82 -6.33 -12.35
N ARG A 138 -9.88 -7.13 -12.22
CA ARG A 138 -10.75 -7.43 -13.37
C ARG A 138 -11.54 -6.20 -13.81
N THR A 139 -12.07 -5.43 -12.86
CA THR A 139 -12.75 -4.16 -13.15
C THR A 139 -11.85 -3.21 -13.93
N ALA A 140 -10.59 -3.08 -13.53
CA ALA A 140 -9.64 -2.21 -14.21
C ALA A 140 -9.37 -2.65 -15.66
N ARG A 141 -9.24 -3.96 -15.91
CA ARG A 141 -8.98 -4.51 -17.25
C ARG A 141 -10.21 -4.51 -18.16
N SER A 142 -11.43 -4.53 -17.59
CA SER A 142 -12.70 -4.47 -18.34
C SER A 142 -13.14 -3.03 -18.66
N SER A 143 -12.21 -2.17 -19.09
CA SER A 143 -12.45 -0.77 -19.48
C SER A 143 -12.90 0.18 -18.36
N ARG A 144 -12.86 -0.23 -17.09
CA ARG A 144 -13.13 0.62 -15.92
C ARG A 144 -11.86 0.80 -15.09
N PHE A 145 -10.80 1.23 -15.77
CA PHE A 145 -9.44 1.31 -15.23
C PHE A 145 -9.38 2.03 -13.89
N GLU A 146 -9.81 3.30 -13.86
CA GLU A 146 -9.75 4.14 -12.65
C GLU A 146 -10.57 3.57 -11.49
N SER A 147 -11.75 3.00 -11.78
CA SER A 147 -12.58 2.37 -10.75
C SER A 147 -11.89 1.15 -10.13
N GLY A 148 -11.29 0.30 -10.96
CA GLY A 148 -10.55 -0.87 -10.48
C GLY A 148 -9.30 -0.48 -9.69
N VAL A 149 -8.53 0.51 -10.18
CA VAL A 149 -7.37 1.06 -9.46
C VAL A 149 -7.77 1.67 -8.12
N ALA A 150 -8.90 2.39 -8.05
CA ALA A 150 -9.39 2.96 -6.80
C ALA A 150 -9.74 1.87 -5.76
N ILE A 151 -10.36 0.77 -6.19
CA ILE A 151 -10.64 -0.39 -5.32
C ILE A 151 -9.34 -0.97 -4.78
N LEU A 152 -8.36 -1.20 -5.66
CA LEU A 152 -7.06 -1.77 -5.28
C LEU A 152 -6.28 -0.85 -4.34
N ARG A 153 -6.24 0.45 -4.60
CA ARG A 153 -5.60 1.44 -3.71
C ARG A 153 -6.27 1.49 -2.34
N LYS A 154 -7.60 1.38 -2.29
CA LYS A 154 -8.33 1.30 -1.02
C LYS A 154 -7.96 0.04 -0.25
N ALA A 155 -7.89 -1.11 -0.91
CA ALA A 155 -7.45 -2.36 -0.29
C ALA A 155 -6.01 -2.25 0.27
N ALA A 156 -5.09 -1.71 -0.53
CA ALA A 156 -3.70 -1.45 -0.09
C ALA A 156 -3.64 -0.52 1.14
N ALA A 157 -4.42 0.56 1.14
CA ALA A 157 -4.50 1.50 2.25
C ALA A 157 -5.06 0.89 3.56
N THR A 158 -5.77 -0.24 3.47
CA THR A 158 -6.25 -1.01 4.63
C THR A 158 -5.30 -2.11 5.09
N GLY A 159 -4.08 -2.17 4.55
CA GLY A 159 -3.05 -3.14 4.93
C GLY A 159 -3.03 -4.43 4.10
N ASN A 160 -3.81 -4.50 3.02
CA ASN A 160 -3.73 -5.63 2.08
C ASN A 160 -2.52 -5.46 1.15
N ILE A 161 -1.37 -6.03 1.52
CA ILE A 161 -0.15 -5.95 0.70
C ILE A 161 -0.35 -6.68 -0.65
N TYR A 162 -1.17 -7.73 -0.69
CA TYR A 162 -1.49 -8.43 -1.94
C TYR A 162 -2.16 -7.51 -2.99
N ALA A 163 -2.82 -6.42 -2.58
CA ALA A 163 -3.38 -5.44 -3.51
C ALA A 163 -2.32 -4.76 -4.40
N TYR A 164 -1.06 -4.68 -3.98
CA TYR A 164 0.03 -4.18 -4.80
C TYR A 164 0.37 -5.09 -5.99
N TYR A 165 0.18 -6.41 -5.85
CA TYR A 165 0.22 -7.32 -7.00
C TYR A 165 -0.92 -7.04 -7.96
N GLY A 166 -2.14 -6.83 -7.43
CA GLY A 166 -3.29 -6.45 -8.26
C GLY A 166 -3.07 -5.14 -9.03
N LEU A 167 -2.45 -4.14 -8.41
CA LEU A 167 -2.04 -2.87 -9.03
C LEU A 167 -0.94 -3.10 -10.08
N SER A 168 0.07 -3.88 -9.76
CA SER A 168 1.14 -4.22 -10.70
C SER A 168 0.58 -4.88 -11.97
N GLU A 169 -0.30 -5.86 -11.81
CA GLU A 169 -0.85 -6.64 -12.90
C GLU A 169 -1.86 -5.87 -13.77
N VAL A 170 -2.44 -4.76 -13.31
CA VAL A 170 -3.27 -3.90 -14.19
C VAL A 170 -2.41 -3.01 -15.08
N TYR A 171 -1.22 -2.60 -14.62
CA TYR A 171 -0.24 -1.87 -15.42
C TYR A 171 0.67 -2.78 -16.25
N ASN A 172 0.74 -4.09 -15.96
CA ASN A 172 1.50 -5.05 -16.77
C ASN A 172 0.73 -5.59 -17.98
N GLY A 173 -0.61 -5.53 -17.95
CA GLY A 173 -1.46 -6.16 -18.96
C GLY A 173 -1.39 -5.47 -20.34
N ASP A 174 -1.85 -6.18 -21.37
CA ASP A 174 -1.94 -5.67 -22.74
C ASP A 174 -3.15 -4.74 -22.90
N THR A 175 -3.07 -3.59 -22.24
CA THR A 175 -4.07 -2.52 -22.25
C THR A 175 -3.40 -1.21 -22.65
N PRO A 176 -4.15 -0.17 -23.06
CA PRO A 176 -3.59 1.16 -23.29
C PRO A 176 -2.88 1.76 -22.06
N GLN A 177 -3.17 1.24 -20.87
CA GLN A 177 -2.57 1.65 -19.60
C GLN A 177 -1.29 0.89 -19.25
N LYS A 178 -0.77 0.03 -20.16
CA LYS A 178 0.46 -0.72 -19.94
C LYS A 178 1.62 0.22 -19.59
N ASN A 179 2.24 -0.01 -18.44
CA ASN A 179 3.38 0.74 -17.94
C ASN A 179 4.21 -0.15 -17.02
N LEU A 180 5.35 -0.64 -17.52
CA LEU A 180 6.22 -1.55 -16.76
C LEU A 180 6.87 -0.88 -15.56
N VAL A 181 7.16 0.43 -15.65
CA VAL A 181 7.72 1.23 -14.54
C VAL A 181 6.70 1.32 -13.39
N GLU A 182 5.46 1.70 -13.69
CA GLU A 182 4.38 1.79 -12.69
C GLU A 182 4.05 0.41 -12.11
N SER A 183 4.02 -0.62 -12.98
CA SER A 183 3.82 -2.01 -12.58
C SER A 183 4.87 -2.48 -11.56
N ALA A 184 6.15 -2.22 -11.84
CA ALA A 184 7.23 -2.61 -10.95
C ALA A 184 7.31 -1.72 -9.69
N ALA A 185 6.89 -0.46 -9.77
CA ALA A 185 6.85 0.43 -8.61
C ALA A 185 5.90 -0.07 -7.52
N TYR A 186 4.73 -0.63 -7.88
CA TYR A 186 3.84 -1.25 -6.90
C TYR A 186 4.45 -2.52 -6.28
N LEU A 187 5.15 -3.35 -7.04
CA LEU A 187 5.84 -4.52 -6.48
C LEU A 187 7.01 -4.12 -5.57
N ARG A 188 7.75 -3.07 -5.92
CA ARG A 188 8.77 -2.47 -5.06
C ARG A 188 8.17 -1.96 -3.77
N LEU A 189 6.99 -1.36 -3.82
CA LEU A 189 6.26 -0.96 -2.62
C LEU A 189 5.86 -2.18 -1.77
N ALA A 190 5.39 -3.27 -2.36
CA ALA A 190 5.14 -4.53 -1.63
C ALA A 190 6.41 -5.06 -0.95
N TYR A 191 7.55 -5.02 -1.65
CA TYR A 191 8.86 -5.39 -1.13
C TYR A 191 9.26 -4.53 0.08
N LEU A 192 9.16 -3.20 -0.04
CA LEU A 192 9.47 -2.25 1.03
C LEU A 192 8.56 -2.41 2.25
N LEU A 193 7.32 -2.88 2.05
CA LEU A 193 6.36 -3.14 3.12
C LEU A 193 6.55 -4.50 3.78
N GLY A 194 7.43 -5.34 3.24
CA GLY A 194 7.88 -6.57 3.86
C GLY A 194 7.74 -7.82 3.00
N ASP A 195 7.09 -7.77 1.83
CA ASP A 195 7.00 -8.95 0.96
C ASP A 195 8.30 -9.17 0.18
N ARG A 196 9.25 -9.84 0.80
CA ARG A 196 10.53 -10.19 0.15
C ARG A 196 10.36 -10.95 -1.18
N LYS A 197 9.27 -11.72 -1.36
CA LYS A 197 9.04 -12.49 -2.60
C LYS A 197 8.58 -11.61 -3.77
N ALA A 198 8.24 -10.34 -3.53
CA ALA A 198 8.00 -9.37 -4.60
C ALA A 198 9.22 -9.11 -5.47
N SER A 199 10.43 -9.35 -4.95
CA SER A 199 11.68 -9.25 -5.73
C SER A 199 11.69 -10.14 -6.98
N VAL A 200 11.14 -11.35 -6.90
CA VAL A 200 11.03 -12.27 -8.06
C VAL A 200 10.08 -11.70 -9.11
N ALA A 201 8.90 -11.22 -8.69
CA ALA A 201 7.93 -10.60 -9.59
C ALA A 201 8.45 -9.30 -10.23
N ILE A 202 9.31 -8.55 -9.53
CA ILE A 202 10.00 -7.38 -10.10
C ILE A 202 10.95 -7.81 -11.21
N ALA A 203 11.74 -8.87 -11.00
CA ALA A 203 12.68 -9.38 -12.00
C ALA A 203 11.95 -9.85 -13.27
N GLU A 204 10.77 -10.46 -13.12
CA GLU A 204 9.91 -10.90 -14.23
C GLU A 204 9.37 -9.74 -15.10
N ARG A 205 9.47 -8.48 -14.65
CA ARG A 205 9.10 -7.31 -15.48
C ARG A 205 10.11 -7.03 -16.60
N GLY A 206 11.31 -7.60 -16.55
CA GLY A 206 12.30 -7.46 -17.63
C GLY A 206 12.73 -6.01 -17.87
N LEU A 207 12.76 -5.19 -16.82
CA LEU A 207 13.11 -3.78 -16.90
C LEU A 207 14.56 -3.58 -17.34
N SER A 208 14.81 -2.56 -18.15
CA SER A 208 16.14 -1.99 -18.31
C SER A 208 16.65 -1.33 -17.01
N THR A 209 17.92 -0.97 -16.97
CA THR A 209 18.51 -0.23 -15.84
C THR A 209 17.80 1.09 -15.59
N ILE A 210 17.45 1.84 -16.65
CA ILE A 210 16.78 3.14 -16.50
C ILE A 210 15.34 2.97 -16.00
N GLU A 211 14.61 1.98 -16.52
CA GLU A 211 13.26 1.68 -16.02
C GLU A 211 13.27 1.19 -14.58
N SER A 212 14.32 0.47 -14.18
CA SER A 212 14.51 0.06 -12.79
C SER A 212 14.66 1.27 -11.86
N ILE A 213 15.54 2.23 -12.22
CA ILE A 213 15.72 3.48 -11.46
C ILE A 213 14.40 4.25 -11.38
N ALA A 214 13.71 4.42 -12.50
CA ALA A 214 12.42 5.12 -12.53
C ALA A 214 11.37 4.44 -11.66
N ALA A 215 11.36 3.10 -11.61
CA ALA A 215 10.44 2.35 -10.77
C ALA A 215 10.78 2.46 -9.27
N ASP A 216 12.06 2.58 -8.92
CA ASP A 216 12.52 2.86 -7.54
C ASP A 216 12.07 4.26 -7.08
N GLU A 217 12.30 5.29 -7.90
CA GLU A 217 11.84 6.66 -7.62
C GLU A 217 10.31 6.70 -7.48
N ARG A 218 9.60 6.02 -8.37
CA ARG A 218 8.14 5.96 -8.33
C ARG A 218 7.64 5.23 -7.08
N ALA A 219 8.30 4.13 -6.69
CA ALA A 219 7.95 3.41 -5.46
C ALA A 219 8.14 4.27 -4.22
N ALA A 220 9.18 5.11 -4.16
CA ALA A 220 9.40 6.06 -3.07
C ALA A 220 8.25 7.08 -2.95
N VAL A 221 7.75 7.61 -4.07
CA VAL A 221 6.58 8.52 -4.08
C VAL A 221 5.32 7.78 -3.62
N LEU A 222 5.11 6.54 -4.10
CA LEU A 222 3.97 5.72 -3.68
C LEU A 222 4.02 5.38 -2.19
N TYR A 223 5.21 5.11 -1.63
CA TYR A 223 5.40 4.85 -0.21
C TYR A 223 4.93 6.02 0.66
N GLN A 224 5.25 7.26 0.26
CA GLN A 224 4.82 8.46 0.98
C GLN A 224 3.32 8.70 0.88
N THR A 225 2.73 8.49 -0.30
CA THR A 225 1.36 8.92 -0.61
C THR A 225 0.30 7.86 -0.32
N LEU A 226 0.60 6.59 -0.58
CA LEU A 226 -0.37 5.49 -0.49
C LEU A 226 -0.23 4.70 0.80
N ALA A 227 1.01 4.42 1.22
CA ALA A 227 1.24 3.65 2.43
C ALA A 227 1.13 4.50 3.71
N LYS A 228 1.27 5.84 3.62
CA LYS A 228 1.32 6.75 4.78
C LYS A 228 2.40 6.35 5.80
N SER A 229 3.53 5.83 5.33
CA SER A 229 4.64 5.35 6.16
C SER A 229 4.24 4.33 7.25
N PRO A 230 3.55 3.22 6.91
CA PRO A 230 3.29 2.19 7.89
C PRO A 230 4.63 1.56 8.27
N ARG A 231 4.78 1.12 9.52
CA ARG A 231 5.95 0.31 9.88
C ARG A 231 5.93 -0.94 8.98
N PRO A 232 6.99 -1.20 8.20
CA PRO A 232 7.07 -2.44 7.44
C PRO A 232 6.81 -3.63 8.36
N SER A 233 6.11 -4.64 7.83
CA SER A 233 5.89 -5.91 8.50
C SER A 233 6.65 -6.96 7.70
N PRO A 234 7.93 -7.23 8.02
CA PRO A 234 8.74 -8.14 7.23
C PRO A 234 8.12 -9.53 7.18
N ARG A 235 8.01 -10.07 5.96
CA ARG A 235 7.66 -11.46 5.71
C ARG A 235 8.75 -12.37 6.30
N PRO A 236 8.42 -13.29 7.22
CA PRO A 236 9.42 -14.10 7.92
C PRO A 236 10.42 -14.82 6.99
N PHE A 237 11.68 -14.80 7.41
CA PHE A 237 12.74 -15.69 6.95
C PHE A 237 12.77 -16.82 7.97
N GLU A 238 12.47 -18.04 7.55
CA GLU A 238 12.81 -19.21 8.36
C GLU A 238 14.11 -19.82 7.85
#